data_AF-A0A7D4Q057-F1
#
_entry.id   AF-A0A7D4Q057-F1
#
_cell.length_a   1.000
_cell.length_b   1.000
_cell.length_c   1.000
_cell.angle_alpha   90.00
_cell.angle_beta   90.00
_cell.angle_gamma   90.00
#
_symmetry.space_group_name_H-M   'P 1'
#
loop_
_entity.id
_entity.type
_entity.pdbx_description
1 polymer ?
#
loop_
_entity_poly.entity_id
_entity_poly.type
_entity_poly.pdbx_seq_one_letter_code
_entity_poly.pdbx_strand_id
1 'polypeptide(L)'
;MAKQTHSTKQSHIVSQQGKGASFEQHESYDDSLLPEAVELSKLKELDPNIIDWIKSRTEKEQDARLDFNNRKMGLIESSTRKAFAIDMSTIIAAFLVLIAGMFFSAYLISQNMKVEGTVFGGVILIAVVNSFLNFRKNKPTEKKTTNIK
;
A
#
# COMPACT_ATOMS: atom_id res chain seq x y z
N MET A 1 -18.16 -21.27 -10.61
CA MET A 1 -18.76 -20.44 -9.54
C MET A 1 -18.04 -20.81 -8.27
N ALA A 2 -17.30 -19.89 -7.65
CA ALA A 2 -16.51 -20.17 -6.46
C ALA A 2 -17.44 -20.46 -5.26
N LYS A 3 -17.11 -21.48 -4.47
CA LYS A 3 -17.89 -21.93 -3.31
C LYS A 3 -17.57 -21.02 -2.13
N GLN A 4 -18.54 -20.21 -1.70
CA GLN A 4 -18.37 -19.28 -0.59
C GLN A 4 -18.68 -19.99 0.73
N THR A 5 -17.70 -20.12 1.63
CA THR A 5 -17.90 -20.68 2.97
C THR A 5 -17.65 -19.58 4.01
N HIS A 6 -18.69 -19.19 4.75
CA HIS A 6 -18.61 -18.16 5.79
C HIS A 6 -18.58 -18.81 7.19
N SER A 7 -17.51 -18.61 7.95
CA SER A 7 -17.35 -19.15 9.32
C SER A 7 -16.95 -18.04 10.29
N THR A 8 -17.87 -17.67 11.19
CA THR A 8 -17.64 -16.64 12.23
C THR A 8 -17.44 -17.33 13.57
N LYS A 9 -16.27 -17.16 14.20
CA LYS A 9 -16.05 -17.57 15.60
C LYS A 9 -15.93 -16.35 16.49
N GLN A 10 -16.78 -16.26 17.50
CA GLN A 10 -16.72 -15.23 18.53
C GLN A 10 -15.97 -15.79 19.74
N SER A 11 -14.84 -15.19 20.13
CA SER A 11 -14.14 -15.52 21.38
C SER A 11 -14.12 -14.30 22.30
N HIS A 12 -14.64 -14.48 23.51
CA HIS A 12 -14.59 -13.46 24.56
C HIS A 12 -13.30 -13.63 25.36
N ILE A 13 -12.29 -12.82 25.07
CA ILE A 13 -11.07 -12.77 25.90
C ILE A 13 -11.22 -11.58 26.86
N VAL A 14 -11.40 -11.87 28.15
CA VAL A 14 -11.47 -10.85 29.22
C VAL A 14 -10.05 -10.49 29.63
N SER A 15 -9.54 -9.33 29.18
CA SER A 15 -8.29 -8.74 29.67
C SER A 15 -8.53 -8.01 31.00
N GLN A 16 -7.55 -8.09 31.92
CA GLN A 16 -7.65 -7.60 33.32
C GLN A 16 -7.83 -6.07 33.48
N GLN A 17 -7.77 -5.26 32.43
CA GLN A 17 -7.80 -3.78 32.52
C GLN A 17 -8.78 -3.11 31.55
N GLY A 18 -10.00 -3.63 31.49
CA GLY A 18 -11.11 -2.97 30.80
C GLY A 18 -11.47 -3.64 29.48
N LYS A 19 -12.78 -3.75 29.28
CA LYS A 19 -13.46 -4.53 28.23
C LYS A 19 -12.93 -4.20 26.83
N GLY A 20 -12.07 -5.06 26.29
CA GLY A 20 -11.79 -5.13 24.86
C GLY A 20 -12.44 -6.38 24.28
N ALA A 21 -13.38 -6.23 23.35
CA ALA A 21 -13.87 -7.34 22.54
C ALA A 21 -13.00 -7.41 21.28
N SER A 22 -12.22 -8.47 21.11
CA SER A 22 -11.54 -8.75 19.85
C SER A 22 -12.51 -9.44 18.90
N PHE A 23 -12.89 -8.76 17.82
CA PHE A 23 -13.67 -9.36 16.74
C PHE A 23 -12.70 -9.87 15.67
N GLU A 24 -12.54 -11.19 15.59
CA GLU A 24 -11.73 -11.83 14.55
C GLU A 24 -12.66 -12.46 13.51
N GLN A 25 -12.80 -11.79 12.36
CA GLN A 25 -13.54 -12.30 11.22
C GLN A 25 -12.56 -13.00 10.28
N HIS A 26 -12.64 -14.32 10.19
CA HIS A 26 -11.86 -15.10 9.23
C HIS A 26 -12.69 -15.31 7.97
N GLU A 27 -12.27 -14.72 6.86
CA GLU A 27 -12.91 -14.90 5.56
C GLU A 27 -12.03 -15.79 4.68
N SER A 28 -12.39 -17.07 4.58
CA SER A 28 -11.70 -18.03 3.71
C SER A 28 -12.43 -18.10 2.37
N TYR A 29 -11.82 -17.51 1.34
CA TYR A 29 -12.29 -17.64 -0.04
C TYR A 29 -11.72 -18.91 -0.66
N ASP A 30 -12.56 -19.91 -0.92
CA ASP A 30 -12.18 -21.07 -1.72
C ASP A 30 -12.37 -20.73 -3.20
N ASP A 31 -11.27 -20.29 -3.83
CA ASP A 31 -11.21 -19.84 -5.22
C ASP A 31 -10.73 -20.98 -6.14
N SER A 32 -11.14 -22.22 -5.85
CA SER A 32 -10.87 -23.37 -6.72
C SER A 32 -11.59 -23.18 -8.06
N LEU A 33 -10.80 -23.11 -9.14
CA LEU A 33 -11.29 -22.98 -10.51
C LEU A 33 -11.93 -24.28 -11.03
N LEU A 34 -11.58 -25.42 -10.43
CA LEU A 34 -12.07 -26.74 -10.83
C LEU A 34 -13.15 -27.25 -9.87
N PRO A 35 -14.22 -27.87 -10.40
CA PRO A 35 -15.18 -28.62 -9.60
C PRO A 35 -14.49 -29.76 -8.84
N GLU A 36 -15.11 -30.23 -7.76
CA GLU A 36 -14.61 -31.37 -7.01
C GLU A 36 -14.54 -32.62 -7.93
N ALA A 37 -13.57 -33.51 -7.70
CA ALA A 37 -13.33 -34.67 -8.57
C ALA A 37 -14.56 -35.58 -8.75
N VAL A 38 -15.43 -35.63 -7.72
CA VAL A 38 -16.69 -36.38 -7.71
C VAL A 38 -17.77 -35.72 -8.60
N GLU A 39 -17.73 -34.40 -8.75
CA GLU A 39 -18.63 -33.67 -9.66
C GLU A 39 -18.14 -33.80 -11.10
N LEU A 40 -16.82 -33.79 -11.32
CA LEU A 40 -16.21 -34.01 -12.63
C LEU A 40 -16.56 -35.40 -13.20
N SER A 41 -16.58 -36.45 -12.37
CA SER A 41 -16.96 -37.80 -12.83
C SER A 41 -18.42 -37.86 -13.27
N LYS A 42 -19.34 -37.24 -12.52
CA LYS A 42 -20.76 -37.15 -12.86
C LYS A 42 -21.02 -36.31 -14.12
N LEU A 43 -20.27 -35.23 -14.32
CA LEU A 43 -20.36 -34.41 -15.53
C LEU A 43 -19.90 -35.18 -16.76
N LYS A 44 -18.85 -35.99 -16.63
CA LYS A 44 -18.33 -36.84 -17.72
C LYS A 44 -19.32 -37.91 -18.16
N GLU A 45 -20.14 -38.43 -17.25
CA GLU A 45 -21.22 -39.37 -17.58
C GLU A 45 -22.33 -38.72 -18.44
N LEU A 46 -22.54 -37.40 -18.29
CA LEU A 46 -23.51 -36.63 -19.07
C LEU A 46 -22.99 -36.20 -20.44
N ASP A 47 -21.72 -35.79 -20.53
CA ASP A 47 -21.05 -35.45 -21.78
C ASP A 47 -19.56 -35.85 -21.70
N PRO A 48 -19.08 -36.78 -22.55
CA PRO A 48 -17.68 -37.20 -22.57
C PRO A 48 -16.68 -36.06 -22.82
N ASN A 49 -17.09 -34.99 -23.52
CA ASN A 49 -16.22 -33.88 -23.92
C ASN A 49 -16.23 -32.70 -22.92
N ILE A 50 -17.07 -32.76 -21.87
CA ILE A 50 -17.23 -31.66 -20.91
C ILE A 50 -15.91 -31.29 -20.20
N ILE A 51 -15.04 -32.28 -19.98
CA ILE A 51 -13.77 -32.09 -19.28
C ILE A 51 -12.84 -31.19 -20.09
N ASP A 52 -12.78 -31.36 -21.40
CA ASP A 52 -11.92 -30.53 -22.26
C ASP A 52 -12.49 -29.12 -22.40
N TRP A 53 -13.82 -28.99 -22.42
CA TRP A 53 -14.47 -27.68 -22.32
C TRP A 53 -14.13 -26.98 -20.98
N ILE A 54 -14.26 -27.67 -19.83
CA ILE A 54 -13.94 -27.12 -18.50
C ILE A 54 -12.47 -26.70 -18.41
N LYS A 55 -11.54 -27.52 -18.91
CA LYS A 55 -10.11 -27.17 -18.96
C LYS A 55 -9.89 -25.89 -19.75
N SER A 56 -10.47 -25.78 -20.95
CA SER A 56 -10.31 -24.59 -21.80
C SER A 56 -10.90 -23.32 -21.17
N ARG A 57 -11.98 -23.45 -20.40
CA ARG A 57 -12.58 -22.32 -19.67
C ARG A 57 -11.76 -21.93 -18.45
N THR A 58 -11.22 -22.92 -17.75
CA THR A 58 -10.37 -22.73 -16.57
C THR A 58 -9.05 -22.06 -16.93
N GLU A 59 -8.39 -22.51 -18.01
CA GLU A 59 -7.16 -21.90 -18.53
C GLU A 59 -7.37 -20.43 -18.88
N LYS A 60 -8.43 -20.10 -19.64
CA LYS A 60 -8.77 -18.72 -19.98
C LYS A 60 -9.02 -17.82 -18.77
N GLU A 61 -9.71 -18.34 -17.75
CA GLU A 61 -9.96 -17.61 -16.50
C GLU A 61 -8.65 -17.42 -15.70
N GLN A 62 -7.80 -18.44 -15.65
CA GLN A 62 -6.51 -18.38 -14.98
C GLN A 62 -5.57 -17.37 -15.66
N ASP A 63 -5.49 -17.39 -16.99
CA ASP A 63 -4.72 -16.42 -17.78
C ASP A 63 -5.22 -14.99 -17.57
N ALA A 64 -6.55 -14.79 -17.54
CA ALA A 64 -7.13 -13.48 -17.27
C ALA A 64 -6.76 -12.96 -15.87
N ARG A 65 -6.73 -13.84 -14.86
CA ARG A 65 -6.31 -13.49 -13.49
C ARG A 65 -4.81 -13.19 -13.40
N LEU A 66 -3.98 -13.97 -14.08
CA LEU A 66 -2.54 -13.73 -14.20
C LEU A 66 -2.25 -12.39 -14.86
N ASP A 67 -2.89 -12.09 -15.98
CA ASP A 67 -2.74 -10.82 -16.68
C ASP A 67 -3.22 -9.64 -15.83
N PHE A 68 -4.37 -9.77 -15.16
CA PHE A 68 -4.85 -8.75 -14.23
C PHE A 68 -3.87 -8.50 -13.08
N ASN A 69 -3.34 -9.56 -12.47
CA ASN A 69 -2.38 -9.46 -11.38
C ASN A 69 -1.05 -8.86 -11.85
N ASN A 70 -0.57 -9.23 -13.03
CA ASN A 70 0.64 -8.66 -13.62
C ASN A 70 0.48 -7.16 -13.90
N ARG A 71 -0.66 -6.74 -14.47
CA ARG A 71 -0.97 -5.31 -14.67
C ARG A 71 -1.04 -4.56 -13.35
N LYS A 72 -1.72 -5.11 -12.34
CA LYS A 72 -1.80 -4.51 -11.00
C LYS A 72 -0.41 -4.39 -10.36
N MET A 73 0.42 -5.43 -10.45
CA MET A 73 1.78 -5.42 -9.93
C MET A 73 2.62 -4.35 -10.62
N GLY A 74 2.58 -4.25 -11.95
CA GLY A 74 3.30 -3.22 -12.69
C GLY A 74 2.88 -1.79 -12.31
N LEU A 75 1.60 -1.56 -12.04
CA LEU A 75 1.11 -0.27 -11.53
C LEU A 75 1.64 0.03 -10.13
N ILE A 76 1.64 -0.96 -9.23
CA ILE A 76 2.17 -0.82 -7.86
C ILE A 76 3.68 -0.56 -7.90
N GLU A 77 4.44 -1.33 -8.69
CA GLU A 77 5.89 -1.17 -8.82
C GLU A 77 6.26 0.21 -9.37
N SER A 78 5.59 0.64 -10.44
CA SER A 78 5.85 1.96 -11.05
C SER A 78 5.46 3.10 -10.12
N SER A 79 4.34 2.99 -9.39
CA SER A 79 3.93 3.96 -8.39
C SER A 79 4.92 4.02 -7.22
N THR A 80 5.36 2.86 -6.71
CA THR A 80 6.34 2.74 -5.62
C THR A 80 7.68 3.35 -6.02
N ARG A 81 8.17 3.08 -7.23
CA ARG A 81 9.42 3.66 -7.75
C ARG A 81 9.33 5.18 -7.87
N LYS A 82 8.20 5.72 -8.36
CA LYS A 82 7.98 7.18 -8.45
C LYS A 82 7.88 7.82 -7.06
N ALA A 83 7.17 7.19 -6.13
CA ALA A 83 7.06 7.65 -4.76
C ALA A 83 8.43 7.71 -4.08
N PHE A 84 9.26 6.66 -4.26
CA PHE A 84 10.63 6.65 -3.77
C PHE A 84 11.49 7.78 -4.37
N ALA A 85 11.37 8.03 -5.69
CA ALA A 85 12.10 9.11 -6.34
C ALA A 85 11.69 10.50 -5.82
N ILE A 86 10.40 10.73 -5.55
CA ILE A 86 9.89 11.98 -4.97
C ILE A 86 10.36 12.15 -3.52
N ASP A 87 10.30 11.08 -2.71
CA ASP A 87 10.80 11.10 -1.34
C ASP A 87 12.30 11.45 -1.32
N MET A 88 13.10 10.82 -2.18
CA MET A 88 14.54 11.08 -2.30
C MET A 88 14.82 12.51 -2.78
N SER A 89 14.11 12.99 -3.81
CA SER A 89 14.32 14.36 -4.33
C SER A 89 13.96 15.43 -3.30
N THR A 90 12.95 15.18 -2.46
CA THR A 90 12.56 16.10 -1.39
C THR A 90 13.64 16.19 -0.32
N ILE A 91 14.25 15.06 0.06
CA ILE A 91 15.36 15.04 1.02
C ILE A 91 16.56 15.80 0.46
N ILE A 92 16.91 15.57 -0.81
CA ILE A 92 18.01 16.28 -1.47
C ILE A 92 17.74 17.78 -1.55
N ALA A 93 16.52 18.19 -1.93
CA ALA A 93 16.15 19.59 -2.00
C ALA A 93 16.22 20.28 -0.62
N ALA A 94 15.73 19.62 0.44
CA ALA A 94 15.84 20.13 1.81
C ALA A 94 17.30 20.31 2.24
N PHE A 95 18.17 19.37 1.88
CA PHE A 95 19.60 19.46 2.15
C PHE A 95 20.27 20.64 1.41
N LEU A 96 19.93 20.85 0.15
CA LEU A 96 20.44 22.00 -0.63
C LEU A 96 19.99 23.34 -0.04
N VAL A 97 18.72 23.45 0.38
CA VAL A 97 18.20 24.65 1.05
C VAL A 97 18.93 24.90 2.37
N LEU A 98 19.21 23.85 3.15
CA LEU A 98 20.01 23.96 4.38
C LEU A 98 21.41 24.50 4.10
N ILE A 99 22.14 23.92 3.15
CA ILE A 99 23.50 24.36 2.79
C ILE A 99 23.48 25.81 2.32
N ALA A 100 22.57 26.15 1.40
CA ALA A 100 22.44 27.51 0.88
C ALA A 100 22.11 28.52 2.00
N GLY A 101 21.21 28.13 2.91
CA GLY A 101 20.84 28.94 4.07
C GLY A 101 21.99 29.15 5.04
N MET A 102 22.76 28.11 5.34
CA MET A 102 23.95 28.19 6.19
C MET A 102 25.04 29.04 5.55
N PHE A 103 25.30 28.87 4.24
CA PHE A 103 26.27 29.68 3.51
C PHE A 103 25.88 31.17 3.51
N PHE A 104 24.60 31.46 3.27
CA PHE A 104 24.11 32.84 3.28
C PHE A 104 24.17 33.46 4.68
N SER A 105 23.82 32.70 5.73
CA SER A 105 23.97 33.14 7.11
C SER A 105 25.43 33.45 7.45
N ALA A 106 26.38 32.59 7.07
CA ALA A 106 27.81 32.82 7.26
C ALA A 106 28.31 34.06 6.49
N TYR A 107 27.80 34.27 5.27
CA TYR A 107 28.11 35.46 4.46
C TYR A 107 27.61 36.76 5.11
N LEU A 108 26.40 36.77 5.69
CA LEU A 108 25.91 37.95 6.42
C LEU A 108 26.78 38.26 7.65
N ILE A 109 27.15 37.23 8.39
CA ILE A 109 28.00 37.38 9.58
C ILE A 109 29.38 37.96 9.21
N SER A 110 29.96 37.55 8.07
CA SER A 110 31.25 38.08 7.60
C SER A 110 31.19 39.55 7.18
N GLN A 111 30.02 40.07 6.80
CA GLN A 111 29.77 41.48 6.49
C GLN A 111 29.42 42.32 7.73
N ASN A 112 29.74 41.85 8.95
CA ASN A 112 29.39 42.45 10.25
C ASN A 112 27.88 42.48 10.60
N MET A 113 27.01 41.87 9.80
CA MET A 113 25.57 41.75 10.08
C MET A 113 25.28 40.51 10.95
N LYS A 114 25.77 40.53 12.20
CA LYS A 114 25.71 39.38 13.12
C LYS A 114 24.29 39.03 13.54
N VAL A 115 23.44 40.04 13.75
CA VAL A 115 22.07 39.85 14.22
C VAL A 115 21.21 39.26 13.10
N GLU A 116 21.29 39.84 11.90
CA GLU A 116 20.57 39.41 10.71
C GLU A 116 20.97 37.99 10.31
N GLY A 117 22.27 37.69 10.30
CA GLY A 117 22.78 36.36 9.99
C GLY A 117 22.29 35.28 10.97
N THR A 118 22.23 35.60 12.27
CA THR A 118 21.76 34.69 13.32
C THR A 118 20.25 34.45 13.24
N VAL A 119 19.46 35.53 13.08
CA VAL A 119 18.00 35.45 12.93
C VAL A 119 17.65 34.64 11.68
N PHE A 120 18.32 34.92 10.55
CA PHE A 120 18.09 34.21 9.30
C PHE A 120 18.40 32.72 9.41
N GLY A 121 19.54 32.36 10.01
CA GLY A 121 19.90 30.96 10.26
C GLY A 121 18.87 30.23 11.12
N GLY A 122 18.39 30.88 12.18
CA GLY A 122 17.34 30.34 13.06
C GLY A 122 16.01 30.11 12.34
N VAL A 123 15.57 31.06 11.50
CA VAL A 123 14.34 30.93 10.70
C VAL A 123 14.43 29.76 9.73
N ILE A 124 15.56 29.58 9.04
CA ILE A 124 15.75 28.44 8.13
C ILE A 124 15.68 27.11 8.85
N LEU A 125 16.29 27.01 10.04
CA LEU A 125 16.24 25.80 10.86
C LEU A 125 14.80 25.41 11.22
N ILE A 126 14.00 26.38 11.69
CA ILE A 126 12.60 26.17 12.03
C ILE A 126 11.79 25.75 10.79
N ALA A 127 12.01 26.42 9.65
CA ALA A 127 11.30 26.12 8.41
C ALA A 127 11.57 24.69 7.93
N VAL A 128 12.82 24.24 8.00
CA VAL A 128 13.21 22.89 7.61
C VAL A 128 12.60 21.84 8.54
N VAL A 129 12.69 22.04 9.86
CA VAL A 129 12.08 21.12 10.85
C VAL A 129 10.57 21.01 10.62
N ASN A 130 9.88 22.14 10.42
CA ASN A 130 8.45 22.14 10.16
C ASN A 130 8.10 21.44 8.84
N SER A 131 8.90 21.64 7.79
CA SER A 131 8.74 20.96 6.51
C SER A 131 8.85 19.43 6.67
N PHE A 132 9.86 18.93 7.40
CA PHE A 132 10.00 17.48 7.67
C PHE A 132 8.84 16.91 8.48
N LEU A 133 8.36 17.62 9.50
CA LEU A 133 7.23 17.19 10.32
C LEU A 133 5.92 17.13 9.53
N ASN A 134 5.69 18.10 8.62
CA ASN A 134 4.49 18.15 7.79
C ASN A 134 4.57 17.23 6.57
N PHE A 135 5.77 16.96 6.04
CA PHE A 135 5.97 16.00 4.95
C PHE A 135 5.49 14.59 5.34
N ARG A 136 5.70 14.19 6.60
CA ARG A 136 5.23 12.90 7.12
C ARG A 136 3.70 12.83 7.27
N LYS A 137 3.02 13.97 7.44
CA LYS A 137 1.54 14.03 7.59
C LYS A 137 0.82 13.99 6.23
N ASN A 138 1.48 14.46 5.18
CA ASN A 138 0.89 14.59 3.84
C ASN A 138 1.12 13.37 2.93
N LYS A 139 1.77 12.30 3.42
CA LYS A 139 1.75 11.03 2.68
C LYS A 139 0.28 10.61 2.58
N PRO A 140 -0.28 10.45 1.37
CA PRO A 140 -1.63 9.96 1.24
C PRO A 140 -1.66 8.60 1.93
N THR A 141 -2.35 8.53 3.06
CA THR A 141 -2.78 7.26 3.63
C THR A 141 -3.48 6.56 2.49
N GLU A 142 -2.89 5.45 2.04
CA GLU A 142 -3.44 4.58 1.03
C GLU A 142 -4.88 4.30 1.47
N LYS A 143 -5.84 5.00 0.84
CA LYS A 143 -7.25 4.77 1.11
C LYS A 143 -7.45 3.34 0.65
N LYS A 144 -7.51 2.40 1.60
CA LYS A 144 -8.04 1.06 1.35
C LYS A 144 -9.34 1.28 0.60
N THR A 145 -9.32 1.00 -0.70
CA THR A 145 -10.49 1.00 -1.56
C THR A 145 -11.42 -0.04 -0.97
N THR A 146 -12.24 0.43 -0.02
CA THR A 146 -13.37 -0.31 0.50
C THR A 146 -14.41 -0.15 -0.60
N ASN A 147 -14.26 -0.95 -1.66
CA ASN A 147 -15.37 -1.21 -2.58
C ASN A 147 -16.38 -2.02 -1.77
N ILE A 148 -17.18 -1.31 -0.98
CA ILE A 148 -18.44 -1.82 -0.46
C ILE A 148 -19.36 -1.80 -1.68
N LYS A 149 -19.76 -3.00 -2.11
CA LYS A 149 -20.83 -3.23 -3.08
C LYS A 149 -22.14 -2.65 -2.57
#